data_AF-A0A150G908-F1
#
_entry.id   AF-A0A150G908-F1
#
_cell.length_a   1.000
_cell.length_b   1.000
_cell.length_c   1.000
_cell.angle_alpha   90.00
_cell.angle_beta   90.00
_cell.angle_gamma   90.00
#
_symmetry.space_group_name_H-M   'P 1'
#
loop_
_entity.id
_entity.type
_entity.pdbx_description
1 polymer ?
#
loop_
_entity_poly.entity_id
_entity_poly.type
_entity_poly.pdbx_seq_one_letter_code
_entity_poly.pdbx_strand_id
1 'polypeptide(L)'
;MEEDIPVTDHGSFDLEAYISNYTGHGKVDRLLFIAERSTGKPLELEALRMAHDELKKTEATARYQEVVAKIDGRLGASYTLDRVWVENTERRSQQRGERLESELQGFKAALMKESIRLGHTDLGDWAYGRGDLQTAFKCYVRSRDYCTSSRHVLAMCHNVVRTAIELGNFVHVANYVSKAESTPDVGSEAAQLAQLRAASGLQLLHSRKYKQAARKFCEVGPDLGTSYSDVLSLHDVAALGGLAALGFLDRSELRTRVIANIGFREVLEAAPEIREVVHAFYASQYAVALRSLEALKPSLLLDLHASEHVHALYNAIRHRALCQYVQPFSSVNLAAMAEAFNTPIAALEKQLATLIMDGAISARIDSATKVLYASKADARATTFARVLAAGEAYCRDTRALLLRANLVQHDFVQVGVGGGRSKKDRLERGLYDMGGMGGGGGLMYGLGGMGLGRSMMI
;
A
#
# COMPACT_ATOMS: atom_id res chain seq x y z
N MET A 1 23.15 -5.43 -12.08
CA MET A 1 22.93 -6.40 -13.17
C MET A 1 21.66 -7.13 -12.80
N GLU A 2 20.54 -6.60 -13.26
CA GLU A 2 19.23 -7.24 -13.16
C GLU A 2 19.28 -8.47 -14.08
N GLU A 3 19.18 -9.66 -13.50
CA GLU A 3 19.02 -10.88 -14.27
C GLU A 3 17.58 -10.91 -14.79
N ASP A 4 17.44 -10.71 -16.11
CA ASP A 4 16.25 -11.06 -16.87
C ASP A 4 15.99 -12.56 -16.68
N ILE A 5 15.05 -12.91 -15.80
CA ILE A 5 14.57 -14.27 -15.65
C ILE A 5 13.70 -14.56 -16.88
N PRO A 6 14.03 -15.58 -17.71
CA PRO A 6 13.22 -15.92 -18.86
C PRO A 6 11.85 -16.42 -18.36
N VAL A 7 10.80 -15.67 -18.71
CA VAL A 7 9.41 -16.00 -18.39
C VAL A 7 9.06 -17.31 -19.09
N THR A 8 9.07 -18.39 -18.31
CA THR A 8 8.69 -19.74 -18.70
C THR A 8 7.24 -19.77 -19.19
N ASP A 9 7.03 -20.55 -20.25
CA ASP A 9 5.77 -20.99 -20.87
C ASP A 9 4.50 -20.68 -20.05
N HIS A 10 3.68 -19.76 -20.56
CA HIS A 10 2.46 -19.28 -19.90
C HIS A 10 1.44 -20.41 -19.85
N GLY A 11 1.39 -21.16 -18.75
CA GLY A 11 0.22 -21.94 -18.37
C GLY A 11 -1.00 -21.01 -18.29
N SER A 12 -1.80 -21.00 -19.35
CA SER A 12 -3.04 -20.25 -19.61
C SER A 12 -3.36 -19.09 -18.66
N PHE A 13 -2.68 -17.94 -18.81
CA PHE A 13 -3.26 -16.69 -18.32
C PHE A 13 -4.48 -16.38 -19.18
N ASP A 14 -5.67 -16.61 -18.62
CA ASP A 14 -6.94 -16.31 -19.29
C ASP A 14 -7.22 -14.81 -19.21
N LEU A 15 -6.83 -14.12 -20.28
CA LEU A 15 -7.01 -12.67 -20.41
C LEU A 15 -8.49 -12.28 -20.37
N GLU A 16 -9.37 -13.08 -20.99
CA GLU A 16 -10.79 -12.76 -21.08
C GLU A 16 -11.45 -12.86 -19.71
N ALA A 17 -11.18 -13.93 -18.97
CA ALA A 17 -11.66 -14.09 -17.60
C ALA A 17 -11.14 -12.98 -16.68
N TYR A 18 -9.85 -12.64 -16.76
CA TYR A 18 -9.27 -11.56 -15.93
C TYR A 18 -9.92 -10.20 -16.23
N ILE A 19 -10.04 -9.84 -17.51
CA ILE A 19 -10.53 -8.53 -17.94
C ILE A 19 -12.04 -8.36 -17.79
N SER A 20 -12.81 -9.46 -17.72
CA SER A 20 -14.25 -9.44 -17.45
C SER A 20 -14.61 -8.86 -16.08
N ASN A 21 -13.67 -8.87 -15.13
CA ASN A 21 -13.86 -8.31 -13.78
C ASN A 21 -13.81 -6.78 -13.74
N TYR A 22 -13.42 -6.12 -14.83
CA TYR A 22 -13.18 -4.69 -14.87
C TYR A 22 -14.03 -3.97 -15.92
N THR A 23 -14.25 -2.68 -15.69
CA THR A 23 -15.00 -1.80 -16.59
C THR A 23 -14.30 -0.46 -16.81
N GLY A 24 -14.71 0.28 -17.83
CA GLY A 24 -14.25 1.67 -18.05
C GLY A 24 -12.75 1.81 -18.30
N HIS A 25 -12.17 2.91 -17.79
CA HIS A 25 -10.77 3.28 -18.02
C HIS A 25 -9.79 2.29 -17.38
N GLY A 26 -10.07 1.79 -16.18
CA GLY A 26 -9.19 0.82 -15.50
C GLY A 26 -9.09 -0.53 -16.21
N LYS A 27 -10.10 -0.91 -17.02
CA LYS A 27 -10.03 -2.07 -17.91
C LYS A 27 -9.01 -1.85 -19.04
N VAL A 28 -9.03 -0.67 -19.67
CA VAL A 28 -8.09 -0.31 -20.73
C VAL A 28 -6.67 -0.19 -20.19
N ASP A 29 -6.49 0.42 -19.01
CA ASP A 29 -5.16 0.59 -18.40
C ASP A 29 -4.52 -0.77 -18.05
N ARG A 30 -5.32 -1.73 -17.58
CA ARG A 30 -4.86 -3.12 -17.36
C ARG A 30 -4.48 -3.82 -18.66
N LEU A 31 -5.30 -3.69 -19.72
CA LEU A 31 -4.99 -4.27 -21.03
C LEU A 31 -3.68 -3.70 -21.62
N LEU A 32 -3.49 -2.39 -21.52
CA LEU A 32 -2.27 -1.72 -21.95
C LEU A 32 -1.05 -2.19 -21.14
N PHE A 33 -1.20 -2.30 -19.82
CA PHE A 33 -0.14 -2.81 -18.95
C PHE A 33 0.26 -4.25 -19.28
N ILE A 34 -0.73 -5.13 -19.52
CA ILE A 34 -0.48 -6.52 -19.94
C ILE A 34 0.23 -6.55 -21.29
N ALA A 35 -0.20 -5.73 -22.26
CA ALA A 35 0.44 -5.64 -23.56
C ALA A 35 1.91 -5.24 -23.44
N GLU A 36 2.24 -4.24 -22.62
CA GLU A 36 3.61 -3.79 -22.37
C GLU A 36 4.48 -4.87 -21.71
N ARG A 37 3.93 -5.64 -20.78
CA ARG A 37 4.63 -6.74 -20.10
C ARG A 37 4.75 -8.02 -20.95
N SER A 38 3.96 -8.15 -22.01
CA SER A 38 3.90 -9.33 -22.86
C SER A 38 4.44 -9.09 -24.28
N THR A 39 5.23 -8.04 -24.47
CA THR A 39 5.83 -7.67 -25.76
C THR A 39 6.46 -8.85 -26.50
N GLY A 40 6.07 -9.00 -27.77
CA GLY A 40 6.50 -10.09 -28.66
C GLY A 40 5.76 -11.42 -28.46
N LYS A 41 4.79 -11.50 -27.54
CA LYS A 41 3.99 -12.71 -27.29
C LYS A 41 2.58 -12.58 -27.89
N PRO A 42 1.87 -13.68 -28.17
CA PRO A 42 0.49 -13.64 -28.65
C PRO A 42 -0.46 -12.83 -27.75
N LEU A 43 -0.21 -12.86 -26.43
CA LEU A 43 -0.97 -12.14 -25.42
C LEU A 43 -0.96 -10.61 -25.63
N GLU A 44 0.12 -10.04 -26.18
CA GLU A 44 0.21 -8.61 -26.46
C GLU A 44 -0.86 -8.19 -27.48
N LEU A 45 -0.93 -8.91 -28.60
CA LEU A 45 -1.86 -8.61 -29.68
C LEU A 45 -3.31 -8.84 -29.25
N GLU A 46 -3.55 -9.86 -28.43
CA GLU A 46 -4.87 -10.11 -27.87
C GLU A 46 -5.33 -8.98 -26.92
N ALA A 47 -4.44 -8.51 -26.04
CA ALA A 47 -4.71 -7.41 -25.14
C ALA A 47 -4.97 -6.09 -25.90
N LEU A 48 -4.16 -5.78 -26.92
CA LEU A 48 -4.37 -4.61 -27.77
C LEU A 48 -5.69 -4.70 -28.56
N ARG A 49 -6.07 -5.88 -29.05
CA ARG A 49 -7.36 -6.12 -29.72
C ARG A 49 -8.52 -5.79 -28.80
N MET A 50 -8.52 -6.35 -27.58
CA MET A 50 -9.58 -6.09 -26.61
C MET A 50 -9.61 -4.62 -26.16
N ALA A 51 -8.45 -3.95 -26.06
CA ALA A 51 -8.37 -2.54 -25.72
C ALA A 51 -8.98 -1.66 -26.81
N HIS A 52 -8.72 -1.98 -28.09
CA HIS A 52 -9.34 -1.30 -29.23
C HIS A 52 -10.85 -1.45 -29.24
N ASP A 53 -11.35 -2.68 -29.10
CA ASP A 53 -12.78 -2.99 -29.11
C ASP A 53 -13.52 -2.30 -27.96
N GLU A 54 -12.88 -2.17 -26.79
CA GLU A 54 -13.44 -1.44 -25.65
C GLU A 54 -13.43 0.08 -25.89
N LEU A 55 -12.33 0.64 -26.37
CA LEU A 55 -12.21 2.08 -26.62
C LEU A 55 -13.19 2.58 -27.69
N LYS A 56 -13.53 1.74 -28.69
CA LYS A 56 -14.57 2.05 -29.68
C LYS A 56 -15.97 2.22 -29.09
N LYS A 57 -16.24 1.69 -27.89
CA LYS A 57 -17.49 1.91 -27.14
C LYS A 57 -17.48 3.21 -26.33
N THR A 58 -16.32 3.87 -26.20
CA THR A 58 -16.11 5.07 -25.38
C THR A 58 -15.88 6.33 -26.23
N GLU A 59 -15.79 7.48 -25.59
CA GLU A 59 -15.45 8.77 -26.22
C GLU A 59 -13.94 9.10 -26.14
N ALA A 60 -13.10 8.16 -25.66
CA ALA A 60 -11.67 8.38 -25.44
C ALA A 60 -10.84 8.25 -26.74
N THR A 61 -11.00 9.23 -27.63
CA THR A 61 -10.36 9.28 -28.96
C THR A 61 -8.82 9.28 -28.89
N ALA A 62 -8.22 9.97 -27.92
CA ALA A 62 -6.76 10.06 -27.77
C ALA A 62 -6.12 8.70 -27.45
N ARG A 63 -6.69 7.97 -26.47
CA ARG A 63 -6.22 6.62 -26.11
C ARG A 63 -6.45 5.62 -27.25
N TYR A 64 -7.56 5.76 -27.98
CA TYR A 64 -7.82 4.93 -29.17
C TYR A 64 -6.71 5.09 -30.23
N GLN A 65 -6.27 6.32 -30.50
CA GLN A 65 -5.15 6.58 -31.42
C GLN A 65 -3.85 5.94 -30.93
N GLU A 66 -3.55 6.01 -29.63
CA GLU A 66 -2.38 5.38 -29.04
C GLU A 66 -2.42 3.84 -29.21
N VAL A 67 -3.55 3.20 -28.90
CA VAL A 67 -3.70 1.75 -29.06
C VAL A 67 -3.55 1.32 -30.52
N VAL A 68 -4.16 2.04 -31.46
CA VAL A 68 -4.00 1.76 -32.89
C VAL A 68 -2.55 1.91 -33.34
N ALA A 69 -1.84 2.93 -32.84
CA ALA A 69 -0.41 3.09 -33.11
C ALA A 69 0.41 1.93 -32.53
N LYS A 70 0.09 1.44 -31.32
CA LYS A 70 0.73 0.26 -30.72
C LYS A 70 0.43 -1.03 -31.50
N ILE A 71 -0.74 -1.17 -32.11
CA ILE A 71 -1.09 -2.33 -32.96
C ILE A 71 -0.22 -2.36 -34.22
N ASP A 72 0.09 -1.21 -34.81
CA ASP A 72 0.97 -1.06 -35.98
C ASP A 72 0.58 -1.98 -37.16
N GLY A 73 -0.73 -2.14 -37.40
CA GLY A 73 -1.26 -2.98 -38.48
C GLY A 73 -1.15 -4.49 -38.28
N ARG A 74 -0.56 -4.96 -37.17
CA ARG A 74 -0.35 -6.41 -36.88
C ARG A 74 -1.64 -7.23 -36.76
N LEU A 75 -2.78 -6.58 -36.47
CA LEU A 75 -4.09 -7.21 -36.36
C LEU A 75 -4.96 -7.13 -37.63
N GLY A 76 -4.42 -6.55 -38.72
CA GLY A 76 -5.12 -6.42 -40.01
C GLY A 76 -5.94 -5.12 -40.16
N ALA A 77 -6.63 -5.00 -41.30
CA ALA A 77 -7.25 -3.75 -41.76
C ALA A 77 -8.36 -3.23 -40.82
N SER A 78 -9.10 -4.11 -40.15
CA SER A 78 -10.19 -3.74 -39.24
C SER A 78 -9.73 -2.99 -37.99
N TYR A 79 -8.43 -3.09 -37.66
CA TYR A 79 -7.82 -2.49 -36.47
C TYR A 79 -6.96 -1.26 -36.81
N THR A 80 -7.16 -0.68 -38.00
CA THR A 80 -6.51 0.56 -38.42
C THR A 80 -7.26 1.80 -37.90
N LEU A 81 -6.64 2.98 -38.06
CA LEU A 81 -7.18 4.22 -37.55
C LEU A 81 -8.42 4.65 -38.34
N ASP A 82 -9.57 4.58 -37.68
CA ASP A 82 -10.83 5.12 -38.22
C ASP A 82 -10.92 6.63 -37.97
N ARG A 83 -10.38 7.40 -38.91
CA ARG A 83 -10.35 8.88 -38.85
C ARG A 83 -11.75 9.49 -38.81
N VAL A 84 -12.69 8.93 -39.54
CA VAL A 84 -14.08 9.44 -39.64
C VAL A 84 -14.79 9.31 -38.31
N TRP A 85 -14.62 8.18 -37.62
CA TRP A 85 -15.16 8.01 -36.27
C TRP A 85 -14.51 8.96 -35.27
N VAL A 86 -13.18 9.11 -35.31
CA VAL A 86 -12.45 10.02 -34.41
C VAL A 86 -12.97 11.46 -34.55
N GLU A 87 -13.02 11.98 -35.78
CA GLU A 87 -13.48 13.35 -36.04
C GLU A 87 -14.93 13.58 -35.62
N ASN A 88 -15.82 12.61 -35.90
CA ASN A 88 -17.23 12.72 -35.52
C ASN A 88 -17.46 12.65 -34.02
N THR A 89 -16.74 11.77 -33.32
CA THR A 89 -16.80 11.61 -31.86
C THR A 89 -16.23 12.85 -31.16
N GLU A 90 -15.09 13.35 -31.62
CA GLU A 90 -14.45 14.55 -31.08
C GLU A 90 -15.37 15.77 -31.24
N ARG A 91 -15.93 15.99 -32.44
CA ARG A 91 -16.87 17.07 -32.70
C ARG A 91 -18.10 17.01 -31.80
N ARG A 92 -18.68 15.81 -31.62
CA ARG A 92 -19.86 15.62 -30.75
C ARG A 92 -19.52 15.88 -29.29
N SER A 93 -18.40 15.36 -28.82
CA SER A 93 -17.95 15.51 -27.44
C SER A 93 -17.59 16.96 -27.13
N GLN A 94 -16.97 17.68 -28.06
CA GLN A 94 -16.66 19.11 -27.94
C GLN A 94 -17.92 19.97 -27.84
N GLN A 95 -18.91 19.75 -28.72
CA GLN A 95 -20.21 20.45 -28.65
C GLN A 95 -20.93 20.21 -27.31
N ARG A 96 -20.82 19.00 -26.75
CA ARG A 96 -21.35 18.69 -25.41
C ARG A 96 -20.59 19.43 -24.31
N GLY A 97 -19.25 19.48 -24.38
CA GLY A 97 -18.41 20.22 -23.44
C GLY A 97 -18.75 21.71 -23.42
N GLU A 98 -18.82 22.36 -24.58
CA GLU A 98 -19.19 23.77 -24.72
C GLU A 98 -20.57 24.08 -24.12
N ARG A 99 -21.54 23.18 -24.36
CA ARG A 99 -22.87 23.29 -23.76
C ARG A 99 -22.83 23.22 -22.23
N LEU A 100 -22.15 22.21 -21.67
CA LEU A 100 -22.02 22.03 -20.21
C LEU A 100 -21.32 23.23 -19.56
N GLU A 101 -20.27 23.77 -20.21
CA GLU A 101 -19.59 24.98 -19.74
C GLU A 101 -20.52 26.19 -19.76
N SER A 102 -21.30 26.39 -20.82
CA SER A 102 -22.29 27.48 -20.90
C SER A 102 -23.36 27.36 -19.82
N GLU A 103 -23.90 26.15 -19.59
CA GLU A 103 -24.89 25.89 -18.53
C GLU A 103 -24.29 26.19 -17.15
N LEU A 104 -23.04 25.76 -16.89
CA LEU A 104 -22.33 26.04 -15.64
C LEU A 104 -22.10 27.54 -15.41
N GLN A 105 -21.78 28.32 -16.46
CA GLN A 105 -21.67 29.78 -16.33
C GLN A 105 -23.03 30.42 -16.02
N GLY A 106 -24.12 29.92 -16.62
CA GLY A 106 -25.48 30.32 -16.28
C GLY A 106 -25.82 30.08 -14.81
N PHE A 107 -25.50 28.89 -14.28
CA PHE A 107 -25.73 28.56 -12.87
C PHE A 107 -24.89 29.40 -11.91
N LYS A 108 -23.65 29.76 -12.30
CA LYS A 108 -22.80 30.68 -11.54
C LYS A 108 -23.38 32.09 -11.50
N ALA A 109 -23.87 32.60 -12.62
CA ALA A 109 -24.55 33.89 -12.68
C ALA A 109 -25.82 33.91 -11.83
N ALA A 110 -26.57 32.80 -11.80
CA ALA A 110 -27.77 32.62 -10.98
C ALA A 110 -27.49 32.33 -9.48
N LEU A 111 -26.22 32.12 -9.10
CA LEU A 111 -25.78 31.79 -7.73
C LEU A 111 -26.46 30.56 -7.11
N MET A 112 -26.87 29.59 -7.94
CA MET A 112 -27.54 28.36 -7.50
C MET A 112 -26.52 27.29 -7.10
N LYS A 113 -26.20 27.20 -5.80
CA LYS A 113 -25.12 26.30 -5.28
C LYS A 113 -25.25 24.85 -5.75
N GLU A 114 -26.44 24.27 -5.69
CA GLU A 114 -26.66 22.87 -6.08
C GLU A 114 -26.45 22.64 -7.58
N SER A 115 -26.95 23.56 -8.42
CA SER A 115 -26.75 23.52 -9.87
C SER A 115 -25.28 23.73 -10.25
N ILE A 116 -24.56 24.60 -9.54
CA ILE A 116 -23.12 24.79 -9.75
C ILE A 116 -22.35 23.51 -9.37
N ARG A 117 -22.73 22.86 -8.27
CA ARG A 117 -22.12 21.59 -7.83
C ARG A 117 -22.33 20.49 -8.87
N LEU A 118 -23.57 20.29 -9.30
CA LEU A 118 -23.91 19.29 -10.33
C LEU A 118 -23.23 19.61 -11.66
N GLY A 119 -23.24 20.86 -12.11
CA GLY A 119 -22.56 21.26 -13.34
C GLY A 119 -21.04 21.01 -13.29
N HIS A 120 -20.39 21.17 -12.13
CA HIS A 120 -18.99 20.78 -11.95
C HIS A 120 -18.79 19.26 -12.00
N THR A 121 -19.70 18.47 -11.45
CA THR A 121 -19.68 17.00 -11.56
C THR A 121 -19.88 16.55 -13.00
N ASP A 122 -20.87 17.09 -13.70
CA ASP A 122 -21.20 16.73 -15.09
C ASP A 122 -20.04 17.07 -16.05
N LEU A 123 -19.39 18.22 -15.86
CA LEU A 123 -18.19 18.59 -16.61
C LEU A 123 -17.01 17.67 -16.27
N GLY A 124 -16.90 17.24 -15.01
CA GLY A 124 -15.93 16.24 -14.58
C GLY A 124 -16.15 14.89 -15.24
N ASP A 125 -17.39 14.40 -15.25
CA ASP A 125 -17.77 13.12 -15.87
C ASP A 125 -17.56 13.13 -17.39
N TRP A 126 -17.84 14.26 -18.04
CA TRP A 126 -17.51 14.48 -19.45
C TRP A 126 -16.00 14.41 -19.72
N ALA A 127 -15.20 15.15 -18.95
CA ALA A 127 -13.74 15.13 -19.11
C ALA A 127 -13.15 13.74 -18.80
N TYR A 128 -13.69 13.06 -17.78
CA TYR A 128 -13.32 11.70 -17.41
C TYR A 128 -13.59 10.72 -18.55
N GLY A 129 -14.78 10.75 -19.16
CA GLY A 129 -15.13 9.86 -20.28
C GLY A 129 -14.28 10.05 -21.55
N ARG A 130 -13.69 11.23 -21.74
CA ARG A 130 -12.70 11.50 -22.80
C ARG A 130 -11.30 10.99 -22.48
N GLY A 131 -11.04 10.62 -21.23
CA GLY A 131 -9.73 10.29 -20.70
C GLY A 131 -8.87 11.50 -20.30
N ASP A 132 -9.43 12.72 -20.24
CA ASP A 132 -8.73 13.89 -19.68
C ASP A 132 -8.89 13.91 -18.16
N LEU A 133 -8.09 13.07 -17.51
CA LEU A 133 -8.12 12.86 -16.06
C LEU A 133 -7.71 14.12 -15.28
N GLN A 134 -6.85 14.98 -15.84
CA GLN A 134 -6.40 16.21 -15.19
C GLN A 134 -7.51 17.25 -15.09
N THR A 135 -8.27 17.43 -16.18
CA THR A 135 -9.41 18.33 -16.18
C THR A 135 -10.56 17.78 -15.33
N ALA A 136 -10.81 16.47 -15.40
CA ALA A 136 -11.80 15.80 -14.55
C ALA A 136 -11.51 16.02 -13.06
N PHE A 137 -10.28 15.75 -12.63
CA PHE A 137 -9.83 15.95 -11.25
C PHE A 137 -10.05 17.39 -10.79
N LYS A 138 -9.66 18.39 -11.60
CA LYS A 138 -9.86 19.82 -11.28
C LYS A 138 -11.35 20.17 -11.14
N CYS A 139 -12.22 19.61 -11.98
CA CYS A 139 -13.66 19.86 -11.92
C CYS A 139 -14.28 19.30 -10.64
N TYR A 140 -13.94 18.06 -10.26
CA TYR A 140 -14.42 17.46 -9.01
C TYR A 140 -13.89 18.19 -7.77
N VAL A 141 -12.63 18.62 -7.77
CA VAL A 141 -12.08 19.40 -6.63
C VAL A 141 -12.77 20.76 -6.50
N ARG A 142 -13.15 21.40 -7.61
CA ARG A 142 -13.90 22.68 -7.61
C ARG A 142 -15.33 22.54 -7.07
N SER A 143 -15.96 21.38 -7.17
CA SER A 143 -17.31 21.18 -6.61
C SER A 143 -17.32 21.25 -5.08
N ARG A 144 -16.16 21.12 -4.42
CA ARG A 144 -15.99 21.15 -2.96
C ARG A 144 -16.63 22.35 -2.28
N ASP A 145 -16.46 23.53 -2.84
CA ASP A 145 -16.90 24.79 -2.21
C ASP A 145 -18.44 24.94 -2.25
N TYR A 146 -19.11 24.07 -3.01
CA TYR A 146 -20.56 24.04 -3.18
C TYR A 146 -21.22 22.82 -2.49
N CYS A 147 -20.47 22.01 -1.75
CA CYS A 147 -21.00 20.92 -0.94
C CYS A 147 -21.68 21.45 0.33
N THR A 148 -22.95 21.12 0.53
CA THR A 148 -23.76 21.55 1.69
C THR A 148 -24.11 20.40 2.66
N SER A 149 -24.12 19.16 2.19
CA SER A 149 -24.44 17.96 2.96
C SER A 149 -23.25 17.00 3.02
N SER A 150 -23.18 16.16 4.06
CA SER A 150 -22.22 15.05 4.17
C SER A 150 -22.21 14.17 2.91
N ARG A 151 -23.40 13.89 2.36
CA ARG A 151 -23.55 13.10 1.12
C ARG A 151 -22.86 13.76 -0.07
N HIS A 152 -22.89 15.08 -0.16
CA HIS A 152 -22.22 15.83 -1.23
C HIS A 152 -20.70 15.76 -1.09
N VAL A 153 -20.19 15.81 0.15
CA VAL A 153 -18.76 15.67 0.43
C VAL A 153 -18.29 14.26 0.09
N LEU A 154 -19.04 13.23 0.48
CA LEU A 154 -18.72 11.84 0.17
C LEU A 154 -18.71 11.56 -1.33
N ALA A 155 -19.75 11.96 -2.06
CA ALA A 155 -19.80 11.78 -3.52
C ALA A 155 -18.62 12.46 -4.23
N MET A 156 -18.29 13.69 -3.84
CA MET A 156 -17.11 14.39 -4.35
C MET A 156 -15.82 13.63 -4.03
N CYS A 157 -15.62 13.20 -2.77
CA CYS A 157 -14.43 12.44 -2.38
C CYS A 157 -14.28 11.15 -3.19
N HIS A 158 -15.35 10.42 -3.49
CA HIS A 158 -15.30 9.21 -4.31
C HIS A 158 -14.81 9.52 -5.73
N ASN A 159 -15.38 10.54 -6.39
CA ASN A 159 -14.95 10.93 -7.74
C ASN A 159 -13.49 11.40 -7.79
N VAL A 160 -13.06 12.17 -6.77
CA VAL A 160 -11.66 12.61 -6.64
C VAL A 160 -10.72 11.44 -6.38
N VAL A 161 -11.09 10.50 -5.51
CA VAL A 161 -10.28 9.31 -5.21
C VAL A 161 -10.14 8.44 -6.45
N ARG A 162 -11.23 8.15 -7.16
CA ARG A 162 -11.21 7.38 -8.40
C ARG A 162 -10.26 7.99 -9.44
N THR A 163 -10.44 9.27 -9.76
CA THR A 163 -9.57 9.98 -10.71
C THR A 163 -8.12 10.07 -10.24
N ALA A 164 -7.88 10.24 -8.94
CA ALA A 164 -6.53 10.28 -8.40
C ALA A 164 -5.80 8.94 -8.48
N ILE A 165 -6.51 7.81 -8.36
CA ILE A 165 -5.92 6.47 -8.53
C ILE A 165 -5.47 6.27 -9.98
N GLU A 166 -6.30 6.62 -10.95
CA GLU A 166 -5.95 6.51 -12.38
C GLU A 166 -4.83 7.48 -12.79
N LEU A 167 -4.74 8.65 -12.15
CA LEU A 167 -3.59 9.56 -12.30
C LEU A 167 -2.30 9.06 -11.62
N GLY A 168 -2.36 7.97 -10.85
CA GLY A 168 -1.24 7.47 -10.04
C GLY A 168 -0.88 8.38 -8.86
N ASN A 169 -1.76 9.32 -8.47
CA ASN A 169 -1.48 10.30 -7.42
C ASN A 169 -2.02 9.85 -6.06
N PHE A 170 -1.31 8.91 -5.44
CA PHE A 170 -1.70 8.30 -4.17
C PHE A 170 -1.66 9.24 -2.96
N VAL A 171 -0.99 10.39 -3.05
CA VAL A 171 -1.01 11.42 -1.99
C VAL A 171 -2.39 12.04 -1.88
N HIS A 172 -3.01 12.35 -3.02
CA HIS A 172 -4.38 12.88 -3.03
C HIS A 172 -5.38 11.80 -2.57
N VAL A 173 -5.19 10.54 -2.98
CA VAL A 173 -6.00 9.42 -2.48
C VAL A 173 -5.99 9.39 -0.94
N ALA A 174 -4.81 9.44 -0.31
CA ALA A 174 -4.69 9.44 1.14
C ALA A 174 -5.48 10.60 1.79
N ASN A 175 -5.29 11.81 1.28
CA ASN A 175 -5.92 13.01 1.83
C ASN A 175 -7.45 12.99 1.72
N TYR A 176 -7.98 12.59 0.55
CA TYR A 176 -9.42 12.56 0.30
C TYR A 176 -10.11 11.35 0.94
N VAL A 177 -9.43 10.21 1.08
CA VAL A 177 -9.93 9.08 1.88
C VAL A 177 -10.02 9.46 3.35
N SER A 178 -8.97 10.06 3.94
CA SER A 178 -9.04 10.52 5.34
C SER A 178 -10.13 11.57 5.55
N LYS A 179 -10.32 12.48 4.58
CA LYS A 179 -11.42 13.45 4.60
C LYS A 179 -12.79 12.75 4.55
N ALA A 180 -12.95 11.78 3.65
CA ALA A 180 -14.18 11.01 3.55
C ALA A 180 -14.47 10.29 4.88
N GLU A 181 -13.51 9.52 5.43
CA GLU A 181 -13.65 8.80 6.71
C GLU A 181 -13.98 9.73 7.89
N SER A 182 -13.52 10.99 7.87
CA SER A 182 -13.83 12.00 8.91
C SER A 182 -15.20 12.65 8.77
N THR A 183 -15.89 12.46 7.65
CA THR A 183 -17.21 13.05 7.39
C THR A 183 -18.28 12.25 8.14
N PRO A 184 -19.29 12.89 8.78
CA PRO A 184 -20.41 12.14 9.35
C PRO A 184 -21.18 11.37 8.26
N ASP A 185 -21.87 10.29 8.63
CA ASP A 185 -22.69 9.45 7.75
C ASP A 185 -21.97 8.56 6.71
N VAL A 186 -20.63 8.41 6.79
CA VAL A 186 -19.87 7.50 5.89
C VAL A 186 -20.39 6.06 5.94
N GLY A 187 -20.92 5.63 7.09
CA GLY A 187 -21.48 4.29 7.28
C GLY A 187 -22.88 4.08 6.70
N SER A 188 -23.51 5.10 6.12
CA SER A 188 -24.88 5.00 5.60
C SER A 188 -24.98 4.11 4.36
N GLU A 189 -23.93 4.04 3.55
CA GLU A 189 -23.86 3.18 2.36
C GLU A 189 -22.65 2.23 2.47
N ALA A 190 -22.91 0.95 2.76
CA ALA A 190 -21.87 -0.05 2.98
C ALA A 190 -20.93 -0.21 1.77
N ALA A 191 -21.45 -0.11 0.55
CA ALA A 191 -20.67 -0.17 -0.68
C ALA A 191 -19.66 0.99 -0.81
N GLN A 192 -20.08 2.23 -0.52
CA GLN A 192 -19.19 3.40 -0.53
C GLN A 192 -18.07 3.26 0.51
N LEU A 193 -18.42 2.79 1.70
CA LEU A 193 -17.44 2.54 2.75
C LEU A 193 -16.44 1.44 2.35
N ALA A 194 -16.90 0.38 1.68
CA ALA A 194 -16.03 -0.66 1.13
C ALA A 194 -15.08 -0.10 0.06
N GLN A 195 -15.56 0.76 -0.84
CA GLN A 195 -14.74 1.46 -1.86
C GLN A 195 -13.65 2.31 -1.22
N LEU A 196 -13.98 3.12 -0.21
CA LEU A 196 -13.01 3.96 0.50
C LEU A 196 -11.94 3.12 1.21
N ARG A 197 -12.33 1.99 1.83
CA ARG A 197 -11.39 1.07 2.48
C ARG A 197 -10.47 0.37 1.46
N ALA A 198 -11.02 -0.05 0.31
CA ALA A 198 -10.23 -0.62 -0.78
C ALA A 198 -9.22 0.40 -1.33
N ALA A 199 -9.65 1.64 -1.58
CA ALA A 199 -8.78 2.74 -1.99
C ALA A 199 -7.70 3.06 -0.95
N SER A 200 -8.05 3.06 0.34
CA SER A 200 -7.10 3.21 1.45
C SER A 200 -6.04 2.10 1.44
N GLY A 201 -6.47 0.85 1.30
CA GLY A 201 -5.59 -0.31 1.19
C GLY A 201 -4.61 -0.16 0.02
N LEU A 202 -5.12 0.24 -1.15
CA LEU A 202 -4.32 0.43 -2.36
C LEU A 202 -3.28 1.55 -2.21
N GLN A 203 -3.66 2.67 -1.62
CA GLN A 203 -2.76 3.79 -1.34
C GLN A 203 -1.63 3.39 -0.38
N LEU A 204 -1.97 2.64 0.68
CA LEU A 204 -0.99 2.14 1.65
C LEU A 204 -0.05 1.11 1.02
N LEU A 205 -0.54 0.31 0.08
CA LEU A 205 0.26 -0.64 -0.69
C LEU A 205 1.33 0.08 -1.53
N HIS A 206 0.93 1.07 -2.32
CA HIS A 206 1.87 1.91 -3.10
C HIS A 206 2.85 2.68 -2.21
N SER A 207 2.44 3.02 -0.98
CA SER A 207 3.33 3.62 0.03
C SER A 207 4.24 2.60 0.73
N ARG A 208 4.24 1.33 0.30
CA ARG A 208 5.00 0.20 0.87
C ARG A 208 4.72 -0.08 2.34
N LYS A 209 3.57 0.38 2.85
CA LYS A 209 3.09 0.16 4.22
C LYS A 209 2.23 -1.10 4.29
N TYR A 210 2.80 -2.25 3.90
CA TYR A 210 2.08 -3.52 3.70
C TYR A 210 1.25 -3.97 4.91
N LYS A 211 1.76 -3.82 6.14
CA LYS A 211 1.01 -4.18 7.35
C LYS A 211 -0.28 -3.36 7.53
N GLN A 212 -0.24 -2.07 7.23
CA GLN A 212 -1.40 -1.19 7.32
C GLN A 212 -2.37 -1.46 6.17
N ALA A 213 -1.84 -1.68 4.97
CA ALA A 213 -2.62 -2.08 3.80
C ALA A 213 -3.41 -3.36 4.05
N ALA A 214 -2.76 -4.41 4.58
CA ALA A 214 -3.40 -5.68 4.93
C ALA A 214 -4.57 -5.47 5.89
N ARG A 215 -4.40 -4.65 6.94
CA ARG A 215 -5.46 -4.35 7.90
C ARG A 215 -6.66 -3.67 7.24
N LYS A 216 -6.42 -2.69 6.36
CA LYS A 216 -7.49 -1.98 5.63
C LYS A 216 -8.20 -2.88 4.62
N PHE A 217 -7.47 -3.72 3.88
CA PHE A 217 -8.08 -4.70 2.98
C PHE A 217 -8.94 -5.73 3.73
N CYS A 218 -8.53 -6.18 4.92
CA CYS A 218 -9.34 -7.07 5.76
C CYS A 218 -10.63 -6.43 6.29
N GLU A 219 -10.76 -5.11 6.23
CA GLU A 219 -11.96 -4.36 6.63
C GLU A 219 -12.93 -4.14 5.44
N VAL A 220 -12.54 -4.53 4.23
CA VAL A 220 -13.41 -4.51 3.04
C VAL A 220 -14.35 -5.71 3.11
N GLY A 221 -15.64 -5.44 3.05
CA GLY A 221 -16.68 -6.46 3.01
C GLY A 221 -17.06 -6.87 1.57
N PRO A 222 -17.91 -7.89 1.41
CA PRO A 222 -18.43 -8.34 0.12
C PRO A 222 -19.28 -7.26 -0.58
N ASP A 223 -19.77 -6.26 0.16
CA ASP A 223 -20.58 -5.14 -0.33
C ASP A 223 -19.91 -4.30 -1.44
N LEU A 224 -18.59 -4.47 -1.65
CA LEU A 224 -17.88 -3.86 -2.78
C LEU A 224 -18.49 -4.28 -4.13
N GLY A 225 -18.88 -5.55 -4.25
CA GLY A 225 -19.53 -6.12 -5.44
C GLY A 225 -18.83 -5.73 -6.75
N THR A 226 -19.63 -5.37 -7.75
CA THR A 226 -19.17 -4.86 -9.06
C THR A 226 -19.11 -3.33 -9.12
N SER A 227 -19.49 -2.63 -8.05
CA SER A 227 -19.62 -1.17 -7.98
C SER A 227 -18.30 -0.42 -8.10
N TYR A 228 -17.16 -1.12 -7.96
CA TYR A 228 -15.81 -0.56 -8.01
C TYR A 228 -14.91 -1.21 -9.07
N SER A 229 -15.53 -1.90 -10.03
CA SER A 229 -14.85 -2.62 -11.13
C SER A 229 -14.06 -1.70 -12.07
N ASP A 230 -14.26 -0.39 -12.00
CA ASP A 230 -13.44 0.62 -12.69
C ASP A 230 -12.05 0.77 -12.05
N VAL A 231 -11.89 0.46 -10.76
CA VAL A 231 -10.63 0.62 -10.02
C VAL A 231 -10.07 -0.71 -9.52
N LEU A 232 -10.82 -1.47 -8.73
CA LEU A 232 -10.39 -2.73 -8.10
C LEU A 232 -11.51 -3.75 -8.08
N SER A 233 -11.18 -5.00 -8.41
CA SER A 233 -12.11 -6.12 -8.29
C SER A 233 -12.10 -6.71 -6.87
N LEU A 234 -13.13 -7.50 -6.52
CA LEU A 234 -13.12 -8.30 -5.28
C LEU A 234 -11.96 -9.31 -5.25
N HIS A 235 -11.59 -9.85 -6.41
CA HIS A 235 -10.43 -10.73 -6.56
C HIS A 235 -9.13 -10.00 -6.20
N ASP A 236 -8.94 -8.77 -6.66
CA ASP A 236 -7.75 -7.96 -6.34
C ASP A 236 -7.62 -7.70 -4.84
N VAL A 237 -8.74 -7.36 -4.19
CA VAL A 237 -8.78 -7.12 -2.75
C VAL A 237 -8.43 -8.40 -1.98
N ALA A 238 -8.95 -9.54 -2.42
CA ALA A 238 -8.63 -10.85 -1.84
C ALA A 238 -7.14 -11.19 -2.01
N ALA A 239 -6.59 -10.98 -3.22
CA ALA A 239 -5.20 -11.28 -3.54
C ALA A 239 -4.21 -10.35 -2.81
N LEU A 240 -4.35 -9.03 -2.98
CA LEU A 240 -3.48 -8.04 -2.35
C LEU A 240 -3.62 -8.07 -0.82
N GLY A 241 -4.86 -8.15 -0.32
CA GLY A 241 -5.15 -8.26 1.10
C GLY A 241 -4.61 -9.55 1.71
N GLY A 242 -4.83 -10.69 1.05
CA GLY A 242 -4.36 -12.00 1.48
C GLY A 242 -2.83 -12.11 1.50
N LEU A 243 -2.16 -11.69 0.43
CA LEU A 243 -0.69 -11.71 0.34
C LEU A 243 -0.04 -10.74 1.34
N ALA A 244 -0.56 -9.52 1.47
CA ALA A 244 -0.06 -8.58 2.46
C ALA A 244 -0.30 -9.07 3.90
N ALA A 245 -1.46 -9.70 4.15
CA ALA A 245 -1.75 -10.31 5.45
C ALA A 245 -0.78 -11.44 5.77
N LEU A 246 -0.49 -12.29 4.78
CA LEU A 246 0.43 -13.42 4.93
C LEU A 246 1.87 -12.98 5.18
N GLY A 247 2.32 -11.88 4.56
CA GLY A 247 3.66 -11.35 4.77
C GLY A 247 3.84 -10.66 6.13
N PHE A 248 2.83 -9.91 6.60
CA PHE A 248 3.05 -8.87 7.61
C PHE A 248 2.17 -8.91 8.87
N LEU A 249 1.03 -9.62 8.88
CA LEU A 249 0.21 -9.78 10.09
C LEU A 249 0.75 -10.91 10.94
N ASP A 250 0.75 -10.84 12.27
CA ASP A 250 1.20 -11.96 13.10
C ASP A 250 0.21 -13.16 13.06
N ARG A 251 0.54 -14.27 13.74
CA ARG A 251 -0.30 -15.49 13.73
C ARG A 251 -1.68 -15.25 14.36
N SER A 252 -1.78 -14.38 15.37
CA SER A 252 -3.04 -14.01 16.01
C SER A 252 -3.89 -13.05 15.17
N GLU A 253 -3.26 -12.08 14.54
CA GLU A 253 -3.87 -11.12 13.62
C GLU A 253 -4.39 -11.85 12.38
N LEU A 254 -3.61 -12.78 11.81
CA LEU A 254 -4.04 -13.59 10.67
C LEU A 254 -5.27 -14.44 11.01
N ARG A 255 -5.32 -15.04 12.22
CA ARG A 255 -6.50 -15.77 12.68
C ARG A 255 -7.71 -14.85 12.83
N THR A 256 -7.56 -13.72 13.52
CA THR A 256 -8.68 -12.85 13.88
C THR A 256 -9.23 -12.05 12.69
N ARG A 257 -8.34 -11.52 11.84
CA ARG A 257 -8.73 -10.61 10.74
C ARG A 257 -8.97 -11.29 9.40
N VAL A 258 -8.41 -12.48 9.16
CA VAL A 258 -8.55 -13.19 7.88
C VAL A 258 -9.38 -14.45 8.04
N ILE A 259 -8.96 -15.37 8.90
CA ILE A 259 -9.59 -16.71 8.99
C ILE A 259 -10.94 -16.68 9.72
N ALA A 260 -11.04 -15.94 10.82
CA ALA A 260 -12.25 -15.84 11.63
C ALA A 260 -13.18 -14.69 11.22
N ASN A 261 -12.70 -13.79 10.36
CA ASN A 261 -13.48 -12.66 9.87
C ASN A 261 -14.42 -13.11 8.75
N ILE A 262 -15.72 -13.13 9.03
CA ILE A 262 -16.74 -13.62 8.10
C ILE A 262 -16.75 -12.79 6.81
N GLY A 263 -16.69 -11.46 6.91
CA GLY A 263 -16.74 -10.57 5.75
C GLY A 263 -15.55 -10.78 4.81
N PHE A 264 -14.33 -10.83 5.36
CA PHE A 264 -13.14 -11.06 4.52
C PHE A 264 -13.04 -12.51 4.03
N ARG A 265 -13.60 -13.49 4.76
CA ARG A 265 -13.68 -14.87 4.29
C ARG A 265 -14.54 -14.98 3.03
N GLU A 266 -15.66 -14.25 2.97
CA GLU A 266 -16.48 -14.18 1.76
C GLU A 266 -15.75 -13.52 0.60
N VAL A 267 -14.96 -12.47 0.86
CA VAL A 267 -14.07 -11.86 -0.16
C VAL A 267 -13.02 -12.87 -0.66
N LEU A 268 -12.46 -13.70 0.21
CA LEU A 268 -11.51 -14.75 -0.16
C LEU A 268 -12.12 -15.87 -1.03
N GLU A 269 -13.45 -16.04 -1.04
CA GLU A 269 -14.09 -16.97 -1.98
C GLU A 269 -13.94 -16.52 -3.44
N ALA A 270 -13.74 -15.21 -3.68
CA ALA A 270 -13.46 -14.69 -5.02
C ALA A 270 -12.09 -15.11 -5.55
N ALA A 271 -11.12 -15.41 -4.67
CA ALA A 271 -9.76 -15.84 -5.02
C ALA A 271 -9.39 -17.13 -4.25
N PRO A 272 -9.95 -18.29 -4.65
CA PRO A 272 -9.78 -19.56 -3.93
C PRO A 272 -8.31 -19.98 -3.79
N GLU A 273 -7.48 -19.66 -4.77
CA GLU A 273 -6.04 -19.92 -4.78
C GLU A 273 -5.31 -19.20 -3.62
N ILE A 274 -5.72 -17.98 -3.28
CA ILE A 274 -5.13 -17.21 -2.18
C ILE A 274 -5.64 -17.75 -0.84
N ARG A 275 -6.92 -18.11 -0.77
CA ARG A 275 -7.54 -18.75 0.40
C ARG A 275 -6.79 -20.04 0.77
N GLU A 276 -6.50 -20.89 -0.22
CA GLU A 276 -5.72 -22.13 -0.02
C GLU A 276 -4.33 -21.84 0.54
N VAL A 277 -3.60 -20.86 -0.01
CA VAL A 277 -2.27 -20.46 0.47
C VAL A 277 -2.34 -19.99 1.93
N VAL A 278 -3.33 -19.16 2.29
CA VAL A 278 -3.51 -18.66 3.66
C VAL A 278 -3.78 -19.81 4.64
N HIS A 279 -4.66 -20.74 4.29
CA HIS A 279 -4.95 -21.90 5.14
C HIS A 279 -3.76 -22.85 5.27
N ALA A 280 -3.08 -23.17 4.17
CA ALA A 280 -1.89 -24.01 4.18
C ALA A 280 -0.77 -23.40 5.03
N PHE A 281 -0.54 -22.10 4.93
CA PHE A 281 0.44 -21.39 5.76
C PHE A 281 0.07 -21.39 7.24
N TYR A 282 -1.20 -21.16 7.58
CA TYR A 282 -1.66 -21.19 8.97
C TYR A 282 -1.54 -22.58 9.58
N ALA A 283 -1.80 -23.64 8.80
CA ALA A 283 -1.61 -25.04 9.15
C ALA A 283 -0.14 -25.50 9.17
N SER A 284 0.82 -24.59 8.93
CA SER A 284 2.26 -24.87 8.86
C SER A 284 2.67 -25.85 7.74
N GLN A 285 1.85 -25.96 6.69
CA GLN A 285 2.14 -26.76 5.49
C GLN A 285 2.87 -25.91 4.44
N TYR A 286 4.10 -25.48 4.77
CA TYR A 286 4.85 -24.52 3.97
C TYR A 286 5.19 -25.01 2.55
N ALA A 287 5.40 -26.31 2.36
CA ALA A 287 5.69 -26.87 1.04
C ALA A 287 4.54 -26.65 0.04
N VAL A 288 3.31 -26.86 0.49
CA VAL A 288 2.10 -26.63 -0.32
C VAL A 288 1.91 -25.14 -0.54
N ALA A 289 1.95 -24.35 0.54
CA ALA A 289 1.74 -22.90 0.47
C ALA A 289 2.72 -22.22 -0.52
N LEU A 290 4.02 -22.55 -0.46
CA LEU A 290 5.03 -21.96 -1.32
C LEU A 290 4.93 -22.43 -2.79
N ARG A 291 4.52 -23.68 -3.04
CA ARG A 291 4.26 -24.15 -4.41
C ARG A 291 3.07 -23.43 -5.03
N SER A 292 1.96 -23.34 -4.31
CA SER A 292 0.78 -22.59 -4.76
C SER A 292 1.13 -21.12 -4.97
N LEU A 293 1.92 -20.52 -4.08
CA LEU A 293 2.37 -19.14 -4.24
C LEU A 293 3.24 -18.93 -5.50
N GLU A 294 4.16 -19.84 -5.81
CA GLU A 294 4.99 -19.73 -7.03
C GLU A 294 4.15 -19.94 -8.31
N ALA A 295 3.13 -20.80 -8.27
CA ALA A 295 2.20 -21.00 -9.39
C ALA A 295 1.39 -19.73 -9.72
N LEU A 296 1.11 -18.87 -8.73
CA LEU A 296 0.38 -17.61 -8.90
C LEU A 296 1.25 -16.43 -9.34
N LYS A 297 2.57 -16.59 -9.24
CA LYS A 297 3.50 -15.49 -9.52
C LYS A 297 3.40 -14.95 -10.95
N PRO A 298 3.26 -15.78 -12.01
CA PRO A 298 3.17 -15.27 -13.37
C PRO A 298 1.95 -14.38 -13.60
N SER A 299 0.78 -14.75 -13.05
CA SER A 299 -0.44 -13.94 -13.18
C SER A 299 -0.36 -12.63 -12.40
N LEU A 300 0.17 -12.66 -11.18
CA LEU A 300 0.33 -11.46 -10.35
C LEU A 300 1.36 -10.47 -10.91
N LEU A 301 2.34 -10.92 -11.70
CA LEU A 301 3.29 -10.05 -12.38
C LEU A 301 2.67 -9.29 -13.57
N LEU A 302 1.53 -9.78 -14.09
CA LEU A 302 0.77 -9.14 -15.16
C LEU A 302 -0.31 -8.19 -14.63
N ASP A 303 -0.54 -8.15 -13.31
CA ASP A 303 -1.49 -7.24 -12.68
C ASP A 303 -0.93 -5.82 -12.54
N LEU A 304 -1.78 -4.82 -12.82
CA LEU A 304 -1.42 -3.40 -12.80
C LEU A 304 -0.89 -2.94 -11.44
N HIS A 305 -1.50 -3.37 -10.33
CA HIS A 305 -1.16 -2.90 -8.99
C HIS A 305 -0.28 -3.89 -8.23
N ALA A 306 -0.45 -5.19 -8.44
CA ALA A 306 0.32 -6.20 -7.71
C ALA A 306 1.77 -6.28 -8.17
N SER A 307 2.05 -6.09 -9.46
CA SER A 307 3.35 -6.37 -10.10
C SER A 307 4.56 -5.73 -9.41
N GLU A 308 4.47 -4.46 -8.98
CA GLU A 308 5.57 -3.77 -8.27
C GLU A 308 5.86 -4.40 -6.89
N HIS A 309 4.85 -5.00 -6.27
CA HIS A 309 4.89 -5.48 -4.89
C HIS A 309 5.15 -6.99 -4.77
N VAL A 310 4.95 -7.77 -5.83
CA VAL A 310 5.09 -9.24 -5.84
C VAL A 310 6.39 -9.68 -5.17
N HIS A 311 7.53 -9.15 -5.60
CA HIS A 311 8.84 -9.55 -5.05
C HIS A 311 8.97 -9.27 -3.55
N ALA A 312 8.54 -8.09 -3.10
CA ALA A 312 8.61 -7.71 -1.69
C ALA A 312 7.68 -8.57 -0.82
N LEU A 313 6.46 -8.81 -1.28
CA LEU A 313 5.47 -9.64 -0.59
C LEU A 313 5.95 -11.09 -0.49
N TYR A 314 6.44 -11.67 -1.59
CA TYR A 314 6.92 -13.06 -1.64
C TYR A 314 8.13 -13.28 -0.74
N ASN A 315 9.09 -12.35 -0.76
CA ASN A 315 10.24 -12.40 0.13
C ASN A 315 9.83 -12.30 1.60
N ALA A 316 8.88 -11.41 1.94
CA ALA A 316 8.36 -11.28 3.30
C ALA A 316 7.64 -12.56 3.77
N ILE A 317 6.78 -13.15 2.93
CA ILE A 317 6.08 -14.40 3.22
C ILE A 317 7.09 -15.54 3.45
N ARG A 318 8.10 -15.65 2.59
CA ARG A 318 9.13 -16.69 2.70
C ARG A 318 9.99 -16.49 3.96
N HIS A 319 10.45 -15.28 4.24
CA HIS A 319 11.20 -14.96 5.46
C HIS A 319 10.39 -15.31 6.70
N ARG A 320 9.10 -14.94 6.73
CA ARG A 320 8.23 -15.24 7.85
C ARG A 320 8.01 -16.75 8.03
N ALA A 321 7.80 -17.50 6.95
CA ALA A 321 7.68 -18.95 7.00
C ALA A 321 8.92 -19.59 7.62
N LEU A 322 10.13 -19.15 7.22
CA LEU A 322 11.40 -19.64 7.76
C LEU A 322 11.50 -19.38 9.28
N CYS A 323 11.20 -18.17 9.73
CA CYS A 323 11.20 -17.84 11.16
C CYS A 323 10.20 -18.69 11.95
N GLN A 324 8.97 -18.83 11.44
CA GLN A 324 7.91 -19.59 12.10
C GLN A 324 8.18 -21.10 12.12
N TYR A 325 8.87 -21.63 11.11
CA TYR A 325 9.28 -23.04 11.07
C TYR A 325 10.34 -23.34 12.12
N VAL A 326 11.33 -22.47 12.33
CA VAL A 326 12.43 -22.70 13.29
C VAL A 326 12.01 -22.46 14.74
N GLN A 327 11.09 -21.52 14.98
CA GLN A 327 10.69 -21.07 16.32
C GLN A 327 10.36 -22.19 17.35
N PRO A 328 9.63 -23.27 17.01
CA PRO A 328 9.30 -24.32 17.99
C PRO A 328 10.44 -25.33 18.25
N PHE A 329 11.55 -25.31 17.48
CA PHE A 329 12.59 -26.33 17.55
C PHE A 329 13.88 -25.81 18.19
N SER A 330 14.54 -26.66 18.99
CA SER A 330 15.89 -26.40 19.51
C SER A 330 16.99 -26.73 18.50
N SER A 331 16.74 -27.71 17.63
CA SER A 331 17.63 -28.11 16.54
C SER A 331 16.82 -28.54 15.32
N VAL A 332 17.23 -28.10 14.13
CA VAL A 332 16.54 -28.39 12.87
C VAL A 332 17.51 -29.00 11.86
N ASN A 333 17.14 -30.13 11.25
CA ASN A 333 17.90 -30.70 10.14
C ASN A 333 17.64 -29.91 8.85
N LEU A 334 18.70 -29.38 8.23
CA LEU A 334 18.58 -28.55 7.03
C LEU A 334 18.07 -29.30 5.81
N ALA A 335 18.27 -30.62 5.71
CA ALA A 335 17.75 -31.42 4.60
C ALA A 335 16.22 -31.51 4.63
N ALA A 336 15.65 -31.80 5.81
CA ALA A 336 14.19 -31.83 5.99
C ALA A 336 13.57 -30.44 5.79
N MET A 337 14.26 -29.39 6.24
CA MET A 337 13.84 -28.02 6.02
C MET A 337 13.91 -27.63 4.53
N ALA A 338 14.95 -28.04 3.82
CA ALA A 338 15.11 -27.80 2.38
C ALA A 338 13.95 -28.41 1.57
N GLU A 339 13.55 -29.64 1.90
CA GLU A 339 12.38 -30.30 1.32
C GLU A 339 11.08 -29.53 1.62
N ALA A 340 10.87 -29.12 2.87
CA ALA A 340 9.68 -28.36 3.28
C ALA A 340 9.56 -26.97 2.61
N PHE A 341 10.68 -26.38 2.18
CA PHE A 341 10.72 -25.05 1.55
C PHE A 341 10.94 -25.08 0.03
N ASN A 342 10.95 -26.28 -0.56
CA ASN A 342 11.23 -26.53 -1.98
C ASN A 342 12.49 -25.80 -2.46
N THR A 343 13.58 -25.85 -1.68
CA THR A 343 14.83 -25.17 -2.03
C THR A 343 16.05 -26.02 -1.79
N PRO A 344 17.10 -25.91 -2.62
CA PRO A 344 18.34 -26.65 -2.40
C PRO A 344 19.03 -26.17 -1.12
N ILE A 345 19.71 -27.10 -0.44
CA ILE A 345 20.35 -26.87 0.86
C ILE A 345 21.29 -25.66 0.83
N ALA A 346 22.11 -25.52 -0.21
CA ALA A 346 23.05 -24.39 -0.32
C ALA A 346 22.34 -23.02 -0.37
N ALA A 347 21.20 -22.93 -1.06
CA ALA A 347 20.41 -21.70 -1.10
C ALA A 347 19.72 -21.44 0.24
N LEU A 348 19.23 -22.49 0.91
CA LEU A 348 18.63 -22.39 2.23
C LEU A 348 19.65 -21.90 3.27
N GLU A 349 20.88 -22.42 3.25
CA GLU A 349 21.96 -21.97 4.15
C GLU A 349 22.24 -20.48 3.99
N LYS A 350 22.31 -19.99 2.74
CA LYS A 350 22.50 -18.56 2.47
C LYS A 350 21.33 -17.72 3.00
N GLN A 351 20.09 -18.15 2.78
CA GLN A 351 18.89 -17.47 3.28
C GLN A 351 18.84 -17.41 4.82
N LEU A 352 19.13 -18.54 5.48
CA LEU A 352 19.18 -18.61 6.94
C LEU A 352 20.30 -17.75 7.51
N ALA A 353 21.47 -17.72 6.87
CA ALA A 353 22.56 -16.85 7.27
C ALA A 353 22.15 -15.37 7.23
N THR A 354 21.45 -14.92 6.18
CA THR A 354 20.89 -13.57 6.11
C THR A 354 19.92 -13.30 7.27
N LEU A 355 18.99 -14.21 7.54
CA LEU A 355 18.02 -14.05 8.64
C LEU A 355 18.67 -14.04 10.04
N ILE A 356 19.78 -14.75 10.21
CA ILE A 356 20.57 -14.73 11.46
C ILE A 356 21.32 -13.40 11.59
N MET A 357 21.93 -12.91 10.51
CA MET A 357 22.61 -11.62 10.49
C MET A 357 21.66 -10.45 10.76
N ASP A 358 20.43 -10.51 10.22
CA ASP A 358 19.38 -9.53 10.44
C ASP A 358 18.74 -9.62 11.85
N GLY A 359 19.12 -10.64 12.64
CA GLY A 359 18.60 -10.87 13.99
C GLY A 359 17.17 -11.40 14.05
N ALA A 360 16.58 -11.80 12.92
CA ALA A 360 15.24 -12.37 12.85
C ALA A 360 15.19 -13.80 13.42
N ILE A 361 16.28 -14.56 13.30
CA ILE A 361 16.44 -15.91 13.86
C ILE A 361 17.66 -15.95 14.77
N SER A 362 17.44 -16.28 16.05
CA SER A 362 18.53 -16.54 17.00
C SER A 362 18.99 -18.00 16.90
N ALA A 363 19.86 -18.30 15.94
CA ALA A 363 20.37 -19.65 15.71
C ALA A 363 21.82 -19.64 15.17
N ARG A 364 22.47 -20.81 15.21
CA ARG A 364 23.80 -21.06 14.63
C ARG A 364 23.71 -22.23 13.66
N ILE A 365 24.34 -22.09 12.50
CA ILE A 365 24.39 -23.13 11.46
C ILE A 365 25.65 -23.96 11.66
N ASP A 366 25.50 -25.26 11.86
CA ASP A 366 26.59 -26.23 11.69
C ASP A 366 26.58 -26.74 10.24
N SER A 367 27.54 -26.26 9.44
CA SER A 367 27.62 -26.61 8.03
C SER A 367 28.20 -28.01 7.78
N ALA A 368 28.89 -28.61 8.76
CA ALA A 368 29.46 -29.95 8.63
C ALA A 368 28.38 -31.02 8.79
N THR A 369 27.53 -30.88 9.80
CA THR A 369 26.42 -31.81 10.06
C THR A 369 25.10 -31.41 9.38
N LYS A 370 25.05 -30.20 8.79
CA LYS A 370 23.86 -29.61 8.17
C LYS A 370 22.69 -29.51 9.16
N VAL A 371 22.98 -29.04 10.37
CA VAL A 371 22.00 -28.83 11.44
C VAL A 371 22.02 -27.37 11.90
N LEU A 372 20.84 -26.79 12.08
CA LEU A 372 20.64 -25.48 12.68
C LEU A 372 20.34 -25.63 14.17
N TYR A 373 21.14 -25.02 15.04
CA TYR A 373 20.92 -25.03 16.49
C TYR A 373 20.39 -23.68 16.97
N ALA A 374 19.28 -23.69 17.70
CA ALA A 374 18.73 -22.48 18.30
C ALA A 374 19.70 -21.93 19.36
N SER A 375 20.08 -20.67 19.20
CA SER A 375 20.97 -19.97 20.13
C SER A 375 20.13 -19.45 21.30
N LYS A 376 20.25 -20.10 22.45
CA LYS A 376 19.74 -19.57 23.72
C LYS A 376 20.77 -18.57 24.26
N ALA A 377 20.56 -17.28 23.97
CA ALA A 377 21.31 -16.25 24.67
C ALA A 377 20.96 -16.33 26.17
N ASP A 378 21.97 -16.35 27.04
CA ASP A 378 21.73 -16.29 28.47
C ASP A 378 21.15 -14.91 28.80
N ALA A 379 19.86 -14.90 29.16
CA ALA A 379 19.13 -13.69 29.52
C ALA A 379 19.81 -12.94 30.67
N ARG A 380 20.46 -13.68 31.59
CA ARG A 380 21.20 -13.10 32.70
C ARG A 380 22.43 -12.37 32.18
N ALA A 381 23.32 -13.05 31.46
CA ALA A 381 24.54 -12.45 30.91
C ALA A 381 24.25 -11.22 30.04
N THR A 382 23.20 -11.31 29.20
CA THR A 382 22.77 -10.19 28.33
C THR A 382 22.29 -8.99 29.15
N THR A 383 21.51 -9.23 30.20
CA THR A 383 21.03 -8.16 31.09
C THR A 383 22.20 -7.51 31.83
N PHE A 384 23.15 -8.30 32.34
CA PHE A 384 24.35 -7.77 32.99
C PHE A 384 25.18 -6.91 32.04
N ALA A 385 25.46 -7.38 30.82
CA ALA A 385 26.20 -6.62 29.83
C ALA A 385 25.50 -5.29 29.48
N ARG A 386 24.17 -5.31 29.32
CA ARG A 386 23.40 -4.09 29.03
C ARG A 386 23.45 -3.07 30.18
N VAL A 387 23.33 -3.54 31.42
CA VAL A 387 23.40 -2.67 32.60
C VAL A 387 24.80 -2.08 32.75
N LEU A 388 25.85 -2.88 32.52
CA LEU A 388 27.23 -2.39 32.60
C LEU A 388 27.51 -1.31 31.56
N ALA A 389 27.10 -1.55 30.29
CA ALA A 389 27.26 -0.58 29.22
C ALA A 389 26.48 0.72 29.47
N ALA A 390 25.26 0.63 30.02
CA ALA A 390 24.49 1.80 30.42
C ALA A 390 25.16 2.58 31.56
N GLY A 391 25.74 1.88 32.53
CA GLY A 391 26.51 2.48 33.63
C GLY A 391 27.77 3.20 33.12
N GLU A 392 28.53 2.57 32.22
CA GLU A 392 29.71 3.18 31.60
C GLU A 392 29.35 4.44 30.79
N ALA A 393 28.27 4.37 30.00
CA ALA A 393 27.76 5.52 29.25
C ALA A 393 27.36 6.66 30.21
N TYR A 394 26.62 6.37 31.28
CA TYR A 394 26.23 7.35 32.28
C TYR A 394 27.45 8.01 32.95
N CYS A 395 28.46 7.22 33.34
CA CYS A 395 29.69 7.74 33.92
C CYS A 395 30.46 8.64 32.95
N ARG A 396 30.55 8.25 31.68
CA ARG A 396 31.20 9.05 30.64
C ARG A 396 30.47 10.38 30.42
N ASP A 397 29.15 10.35 30.33
CA ASP A 397 28.33 11.54 30.07
C ASP A 397 28.37 12.50 31.27
N THR A 398 28.36 11.96 32.49
CA THR A 398 28.52 12.77 33.71
C THR A 398 29.90 13.42 33.77
N ARG A 399 30.97 12.70 33.42
CA ARG A 399 32.33 13.28 33.36
C ARG A 399 32.42 14.37 32.30
N ALA A 400 31.81 14.17 31.12
CA ALA A 400 31.76 15.18 30.07
C ALA A 400 30.97 16.43 30.52
N LEU A 401 29.86 16.25 31.24
CA LEU A 401 29.07 17.34 31.80
C LEU A 401 29.84 18.13 32.86
N LEU A 402 30.51 17.44 33.79
CA LEU A 402 31.35 18.07 34.81
C LEU A 402 32.51 18.84 34.18
N LEU A 403 33.14 18.28 33.14
CA LEU A 403 34.20 18.98 32.40
C LEU A 403 33.65 20.25 31.74
N ARG A 404 32.49 20.17 31.09
CA ARG A 404 31.83 21.35 30.48
C ARG A 404 31.50 22.41 31.52
N ALA A 405 30.97 22.02 32.68
CA ALA A 405 30.67 22.94 33.78
C ALA A 405 31.92 23.66 34.27
N ASN A 406 33.04 22.95 34.44
CA ASN A 406 34.32 23.54 34.82
C ASN A 406 34.86 24.50 33.75
N LEU A 407 34.79 24.14 32.46
CA LEU A 407 35.22 25.01 31.37
C LEU A 407 34.40 26.31 31.32
N VAL A 408 33.09 26.25 31.58
CA VAL A 408 32.22 27.43 31.67
C VAL A 408 32.56 28.29 32.89
N GLN A 409 32.80 27.68 34.06
CA GLN A 409 33.18 28.41 35.27
C GLN A 409 34.49 29.18 35.13
N HIS A 410 35.44 28.66 34.34
CA HIS A 410 36.73 29.30 34.08
C HIS A 410 36.76 30.10 32.76
N ASP A 411 35.61 30.44 32.19
CA ASP A 411 35.46 31.23 30.94
C ASP A 411 36.21 30.64 29.71
N PHE A 412 36.51 29.33 29.71
CA PHE A 412 37.01 28.60 28.52
C PHE A 412 35.86 28.25 27.57
N VAL A 413 35.12 29.27 27.14
CA VAL A 413 34.00 29.13 26.20
C VAL A 413 34.40 29.77 24.87
N GLN A 414 34.36 28.97 23.80
CA GLN A 414 34.56 29.50 22.45
C GLN A 414 33.36 30.36 22.07
N VAL A 415 33.51 31.68 22.15
CA VAL A 415 32.53 32.63 21.60
C VAL A 415 32.70 32.60 20.09
N GLY A 416 31.69 32.14 19.36
CA GLY A 416 31.69 32.20 17.90
C GLY A 416 31.94 33.64 17.45
N VAL A 417 32.93 33.85 16.59
CA VAL A 417 33.24 35.16 16.00
C VAL A 417 32.09 35.51 15.06
N GLY A 418 31.04 36.13 15.60
CA GLY A 418 29.86 36.51 14.85
C GLY A 418 28.76 37.09 15.74
N GLY A 419 28.77 38.41 15.87
CA GLY A 419 27.62 39.19 16.38
C GLY A 419 27.76 39.68 17.81
N GLY A 420 28.23 40.92 17.96
CA GLY A 420 28.23 41.62 19.24
C GLY A 420 26.81 41.70 19.82
N ARG A 421 26.64 41.17 21.03
CA ARG A 421 25.52 41.51 21.91
C ARG A 421 26.01 41.78 23.32
N SER A 422 25.43 42.83 23.90
CA SER A 422 25.87 43.55 25.08
C SER A 422 25.86 42.70 26.36
N LYS A 423 26.78 43.01 27.28
CA LYS A 423 27.04 42.33 28.57
C LYS A 423 25.84 42.20 29.53
N LYS A 424 24.66 42.73 29.19
CA LYS A 424 23.50 42.83 30.11
C LYS A 424 22.57 41.61 30.11
N ASP A 425 22.63 40.74 29.10
CA ASP A 425 21.77 39.54 29.01
C ASP A 425 22.38 38.28 29.68
N ARG A 426 23.53 38.41 30.34
CA ARG A 426 24.37 37.26 30.73
C ARG A 426 24.02 36.63 32.10
N LEU A 427 23.09 37.21 32.87
CA LEU A 427 22.74 36.74 34.23
C LEU A 427 21.39 36.00 34.33
N GLU A 428 20.49 36.11 33.36
CA GLU A 428 19.13 35.51 33.47
C GLU A 428 18.92 34.19 32.70
N ARG A 429 19.88 33.73 31.89
CA ARG A 429 19.72 32.46 31.13
C ARG A 429 20.39 31.23 31.73
N GLY A 430 21.01 31.35 32.91
CA GLY A 430 21.71 30.23 33.55
C GLY A 430 20.82 29.17 34.22
N LEU A 431 19.50 29.39 34.34
CA LEU A 431 18.64 28.54 35.18
C LEU A 431 17.45 27.87 34.45
N TYR A 432 17.23 28.13 33.17
CA TYR A 432 16.04 27.62 32.45
C TYR A 432 16.32 26.63 31.31
N ASP A 433 17.58 26.27 31.05
CA ASP A 433 17.94 25.34 29.96
C ASP A 433 18.41 23.96 30.47
N MET A 434 17.88 23.54 31.63
CA MET A 434 18.07 22.20 32.23
C MET A 434 16.81 21.33 32.05
N GLY A 435 16.16 21.39 30.89
CA GLY A 435 14.88 20.69 30.65
C GLY A 435 14.69 20.08 29.26
N GLY A 436 15.77 19.90 28.48
CA GLY A 436 15.65 19.74 27.04
C GLY A 436 16.37 18.57 26.38
N MET A 437 16.70 17.48 27.07
CA MET A 437 17.17 16.25 26.39
C MET A 437 16.72 14.99 27.13
N GLY A 438 15.63 14.37 26.65
CA GLY A 438 15.11 13.12 27.20
C GLY A 438 13.79 12.67 26.58
N GLY A 439 13.68 12.67 25.25
CA GLY A 439 12.51 12.15 24.52
C GLY A 439 12.80 10.80 23.89
N GLY A 440 12.75 9.73 24.68
CA GLY A 440 12.95 8.34 24.22
C GLY A 440 12.13 7.34 25.03
N GLY A 441 10.91 7.09 24.56
CA GLY A 441 10.07 5.89 24.74
C GLY A 441 10.09 5.09 26.05
N GLY A 442 8.97 5.09 26.77
CA GLY A 442 8.74 4.20 27.91
C GLY A 442 7.27 4.06 28.30
N LEU A 443 6.63 3.06 27.69
CA LEU A 443 5.47 2.26 28.12
C LEU A 443 4.71 2.70 29.38
N MET A 444 3.44 3.05 29.17
CA MET A 444 2.41 3.24 30.19
C MET A 444 1.91 1.87 30.67
N TYR A 445 2.17 1.49 31.92
CA TYR A 445 1.37 0.53 32.67
C TYR A 445 1.00 1.17 34.01
N GLY A 446 -0.31 1.37 34.19
CA GLY A 446 -0.88 1.90 35.42
C GLY A 446 -0.96 0.83 36.49
N LEU A 447 -0.55 1.20 37.71
CA LEU A 447 -0.94 0.54 38.96
C LEU A 447 -1.27 1.65 39.95
N GLY A 448 -2.55 1.73 40.31
CA GLY A 448 -3.09 2.70 41.26
C GLY A 448 -2.60 2.41 42.69
N GLY A 449 -2.06 3.45 43.33
CA GLY A 449 -1.71 3.47 44.75
C GLY A 449 -2.78 4.20 45.55
N MET A 450 -3.34 3.48 46.52
CA MET A 450 -4.32 3.92 47.51
C MET A 450 -3.90 5.21 48.24
N GLY A 451 -4.86 6.12 48.38
CA GLY A 451 -4.75 7.27 49.27
C GLY A 451 -4.91 6.84 50.73
N LEU A 452 -3.98 7.28 51.57
CA LEU A 452 -4.18 7.42 53.01
C LEU A 452 -3.86 8.86 53.36
N GLY A 453 -4.93 9.63 53.56
CA GLY A 453 -4.86 10.97 54.13
C GLY A 453 -4.41 10.90 55.58
N ARG A 454 -3.56 11.85 55.97
CA ARG A 454 -3.42 12.25 57.37
C ARG A 454 -3.79 13.71 57.51
N SER A 455 -4.72 13.87 58.43
CA SER A 455 -5.43 15.04 58.91
C SER A 455 -4.52 16.12 59.51
N MET A 456 -5.07 17.34 59.49
CA MET A 456 -5.05 18.34 60.56
C MET A 456 -3.76 19.13 60.83
N MET A 457 -3.78 20.44 60.60
CA MET A 457 -4.32 21.40 61.58
C MET A 457 -4.32 22.85 61.05
N ILE A 458 -5.46 23.50 61.32
CA ILE A 458 -5.80 24.94 61.30
C ILE A 458 -5.97 25.60 59.93
#